data_AF-A0ABD3ZWL3-F1
#
_entry.id   AF-A0ABD3ZWL3-F1
#
_cell.length_a   1.000
_cell.length_b   1.000
_cell.length_c   1.000
_cell.angle_alpha   90.00
_cell.angle_beta   90.00
_cell.angle_gamma   90.00
#
_symmetry.space_group_name_H-M   'P 1'
#
loop_
_entity.id
_entity.type
_entity.pdbx_description
1 polymer ?
#
loop_
_entity_poly.entity_id
_entity_poly.type
_entity_poly.pdbx_seq_one_letter_code
_entity_poly.pdbx_strand_id
1 'polypeptide(L)'
;MATRLQKALTEVGNHTTGNLNSLKIKTVAHGAKVTGSDIDNFMLVELGFDAEGNRTASKLSDKTKKAYLIASPEARYLGESMRDFYNGVGEHARIVILEPAYTRFDVSAFSFNTGVTEVKQGQVAHFDIATQKYILSDPASPHEDYADSSAKFLVVNNEDDLVYTMGQKLVRLEVIEA
;
A
#
# COMPACT_ATOMS: atom_id res chain seq x y z
N MET A 1 -6.54 -12.21 27.32
CA MET A 1 -6.68 -10.74 27.49
C MET A 1 -5.39 -10.10 27.05
N ALA A 2 -5.38 -9.44 25.90
CA ALA A 2 -4.22 -8.63 25.49
C ALA A 2 -4.28 -7.29 26.22
N THR A 3 -3.17 -6.86 26.80
CA THR A 3 -3.10 -5.55 27.48
C THR A 3 -2.75 -4.45 26.46
N ARG A 4 -3.12 -3.20 26.75
CA ARG A 4 -2.71 -2.05 25.92
C ARG A 4 -1.18 -1.96 25.79
N LEU A 5 -0.45 -2.33 26.83
CA LEU A 5 1.02 -2.39 26.82
C LEU A 5 1.54 -3.51 25.91
N GLN A 6 0.90 -4.68 25.92
CA GLN A 6 1.26 -5.79 25.04
C GLN A 6 1.04 -5.42 23.56
N LYS A 7 -0.08 -4.76 23.24
CA LYS A 7 -0.34 -4.24 21.88
C LYS A 7 0.72 -3.24 21.44
N ALA A 8 1.03 -2.25 22.28
CA ALA A 8 2.09 -1.30 21.99
C ALA A 8 3.45 -1.98 21.77
N LEU A 9 3.79 -3.02 22.53
CA LEU A 9 5.05 -3.75 22.34
C LEU A 9 5.09 -4.65 21.09
N THR A 10 3.94 -5.14 20.61
CA THR A 10 3.86 -6.02 19.43
C THR A 10 3.54 -5.29 18.12
N GLU A 11 2.93 -4.11 18.18
CA GLU A 11 2.45 -3.37 17.00
C GLU A 11 3.39 -2.20 16.63
N VAL A 12 4.18 -1.67 17.57
CA VAL A 12 5.20 -0.63 17.28
C VAL A 12 6.23 -1.17 16.28
N GLY A 13 6.45 -0.41 15.20
CA GLY A 13 7.47 -0.71 14.20
C GLY A 13 7.09 -1.70 13.09
N ASN A 14 5.85 -2.21 13.05
CA ASN A 14 5.42 -3.25 12.11
C ASN A 14 4.56 -2.75 10.94
N HIS A 15 4.14 -1.48 10.92
CA HIS A 15 3.34 -0.97 9.83
C HIS A 15 4.15 -0.70 8.56
N THR A 16 3.45 -0.75 7.44
CA THR A 16 3.98 -0.44 6.12
C THR A 16 4.33 1.03 6.01
N THR A 17 5.49 1.32 5.41
CA THR A 17 5.91 2.68 5.07
C THR A 17 6.02 2.84 3.56
N GLY A 18 5.96 4.08 3.10
CA GLY A 18 6.04 4.40 1.69
C GLY A 18 6.07 5.88 1.44
N ASN A 19 6.08 6.25 0.16
CA ASN A 19 6.03 7.64 -0.26
C ASN A 19 5.34 7.79 -1.62
N LEU A 20 4.62 8.88 -1.85
CA LEU A 20 4.10 9.20 -3.18
C LEU A 20 5.20 9.91 -3.98
N ASN A 21 5.64 9.29 -5.07
CA ASN A 21 6.74 9.78 -5.91
C ASN A 21 6.21 10.37 -7.23
N SER A 22 5.04 11.02 -7.19
CA SER A 22 4.45 11.70 -8.35
C SER A 22 4.40 13.20 -8.10
N LEU A 23 4.78 13.99 -9.11
CA LEU A 23 4.74 15.46 -9.04
C LEU A 23 3.32 15.99 -8.75
N LYS A 24 2.32 15.30 -9.27
CA LYS A 24 0.90 15.61 -9.11
C LYS A 24 0.17 14.30 -8.82
N ILE A 25 -0.81 14.38 -7.93
CA ILE A 25 -1.55 13.22 -7.43
C ILE A 25 -3.03 13.51 -7.56
N LYS A 26 -3.81 12.56 -8.10
CA LYS A 26 -5.27 12.64 -8.12
C LYS A 26 -5.82 11.88 -6.93
N THR A 27 -6.69 12.52 -6.16
CA THR A 27 -7.34 11.90 -5.00
C THR A 27 -8.85 11.95 -5.14
N VAL A 28 -9.53 11.03 -4.46
CA VAL A 28 -10.97 11.10 -4.29
C VAL A 28 -11.29 12.35 -3.46
N ALA A 29 -12.24 13.16 -3.92
CA ALA A 29 -12.68 14.36 -3.20
C ALA A 29 -13.17 13.98 -1.79
N HIS A 30 -12.69 14.71 -0.78
CA HIS A 30 -12.99 14.47 0.65
C HIS A 30 -12.53 13.13 1.23
N GLY A 31 -11.77 12.32 0.48
CA GLY A 31 -11.26 11.04 0.95
C GLY A 31 -12.38 10.00 1.18
N ALA A 32 -12.10 9.05 2.07
CA ALA A 32 -13.07 8.03 2.47
C ALA A 32 -12.85 7.60 3.92
N LYS A 33 -13.93 7.24 4.61
CA LYS A 33 -13.89 6.77 5.99
C LYS A 33 -13.45 5.30 6.05
N VAL A 34 -12.44 4.97 6.84
CA VAL A 34 -11.96 3.60 7.01
C VAL A 34 -12.97 2.76 7.77
N THR A 35 -13.25 1.56 7.27
CA THR A 35 -14.24 0.62 7.83
C THR A 35 -13.73 -0.82 7.82
N GLY A 36 -14.35 -1.67 8.67
CA GLY A 36 -14.01 -3.09 8.78
C GLY A 36 -12.82 -3.36 9.70
N SER A 37 -11.63 -2.89 9.34
CA SER A 37 -10.42 -3.01 10.15
C SER A 37 -9.45 -1.87 9.86
N ASP A 38 -8.44 -1.72 10.73
CA ASP A 38 -7.32 -0.82 10.49
C ASP A 38 -6.56 -1.21 9.20
N ILE A 39 -6.05 -0.21 8.49
CA ILE A 39 -5.39 -0.37 7.19
C ILE A 39 -4.07 0.39 7.18
N ASP A 40 -2.99 -0.33 6.90
CA ASP A 40 -1.67 0.26 6.73
C ASP A 40 -1.63 1.25 5.56
N ASN A 41 -0.73 2.22 5.66
CA ASN A 41 -0.50 3.14 4.56
C ASN A 41 0.10 2.39 3.35
N PHE A 42 -0.18 2.87 2.14
CA PHE A 42 0.24 2.30 0.86
C PHE A 42 -0.31 0.91 0.50
N MET A 43 -1.36 0.46 1.19
CA MET A 43 -2.16 -0.71 0.79
C MET A 43 -3.22 -0.37 -0.27
N LEU A 44 -3.71 -1.40 -0.97
CA LEU A 44 -4.85 -1.28 -1.86
C LEU A 44 -6.18 -1.45 -1.10
N VAL A 45 -7.13 -0.56 -1.42
CA VAL A 45 -8.45 -0.51 -0.82
C VAL A 45 -9.54 -0.48 -1.89
N GLU A 46 -10.73 -0.96 -1.52
CA GLU A 46 -11.94 -0.77 -2.29
C GLU A 46 -12.80 0.33 -1.66
N LEU A 47 -13.59 0.99 -2.50
CA LEU A 47 -14.49 2.07 -2.08
C LEU A 47 -15.94 1.59 -2.07
N GLY A 48 -16.68 2.06 -1.06
CA GLY A 48 -18.10 1.81 -0.91
C GLY A 48 -18.84 3.03 -0.38
N PHE A 49 -20.08 2.79 0.04
CA PHE A 49 -20.87 3.76 0.79
C PHE A 49 -21.50 3.07 2.00
N ASP A 50 -21.60 3.79 3.11
CA ASP A 50 -22.41 3.35 4.24
C ASP A 50 -23.89 3.68 4.02
N ALA A 51 -24.74 3.26 4.98
CA ALA A 51 -26.18 3.51 4.94
C ALA A 51 -26.55 5.00 5.01
N GLU A 52 -25.64 5.86 5.46
CA GLU A 52 -25.81 7.31 5.59
C GLU A 52 -25.35 8.06 4.33
N GLY A 53 -24.77 7.35 3.36
CA GLY A 53 -24.26 7.90 2.10
C GLY A 53 -22.83 8.43 2.20
N ASN A 54 -22.11 8.19 3.30
CA ASN A 54 -20.70 8.55 3.41
C ASN A 54 -19.85 7.57 2.61
N ARG A 55 -18.82 8.10 1.95
CA ARG A 55 -17.83 7.27 1.24
C ARG A 55 -17.01 6.46 2.25
N THR A 56 -16.92 5.16 2.05
CA THR A 56 -16.11 4.26 2.88
C THR A 56 -14.95 3.66 2.10
N ALA A 57 -13.89 3.31 2.83
CA ALA A 57 -12.76 2.52 2.35
C ALA A 57 -12.60 1.28 3.23
N SER A 58 -12.41 0.13 2.59
CA SER A 58 -12.12 -1.14 3.23
C SER A 58 -10.99 -1.86 2.50
N LYS A 59 -10.35 -2.83 3.16
CA LYS A 59 -9.34 -3.69 2.53
C LYS A 59 -9.92 -4.30 1.25
N LEU A 60 -9.10 -4.30 0.19
CA LEU A 60 -9.47 -4.94 -1.07
C LEU A 60 -9.77 -6.42 -0.82
N SER A 61 -10.96 -6.86 -1.20
CA SER A 61 -11.45 -8.21 -0.91
C SER A 61 -11.30 -9.18 -2.08
N ASP A 62 -11.15 -8.66 -3.30
CA ASP A 62 -10.98 -9.45 -4.52
C ASP A 62 -10.02 -8.74 -5.48
N LYS A 63 -9.11 -9.51 -6.12
CA LYS A 63 -8.07 -9.00 -7.01
C LYS A 63 -8.65 -8.39 -8.29
N THR A 64 -9.88 -8.71 -8.65
CA THR A 64 -10.54 -8.18 -9.85
C THR A 64 -11.30 -6.87 -9.60
N LYS A 65 -11.44 -6.44 -8.34
CA LYS A 65 -12.17 -5.22 -7.99
C LYS A 65 -11.30 -3.98 -8.22
N LYS A 66 -11.93 -2.90 -8.67
CA LYS A 66 -11.25 -1.62 -8.84
C LYS A 66 -10.53 -1.20 -7.55
N ALA A 67 -9.21 -1.05 -7.66
CA ALA A 67 -8.35 -0.75 -6.53
C ALA A 67 -8.04 0.74 -6.45
N TYR A 68 -7.89 1.22 -5.22
CA TYR A 68 -7.41 2.56 -4.90
C TYR A 68 -6.27 2.44 -3.90
N LEU A 69 -5.40 3.45 -3.84
CA LEU A 69 -4.28 3.47 -2.91
C LEU A 69 -4.64 4.32 -1.69
N ILE A 70 -4.53 3.76 -0.50
CA ILE A 70 -4.61 4.55 0.74
C ILE A 70 -3.24 5.13 1.03
N ALA A 71 -3.13 6.46 1.13
CA ALA A 71 -1.85 7.13 1.32
C ALA A 71 -2.05 8.37 2.18
N SER A 72 -2.53 8.25 3.42
CA SER A 72 -2.81 9.39 4.28
C SER A 72 -1.52 10.11 4.71
N PRO A 73 -1.51 11.46 4.73
CA PRO A 73 -0.38 12.21 5.28
C PRO A 73 -0.19 11.89 6.77
N GLU A 74 1.05 11.59 7.14
CA GLU A 74 1.42 11.28 8.52
C GLU A 74 1.81 12.58 9.22
N ALA A 75 1.09 12.95 10.28
CA ALA A 75 1.46 14.08 11.14
C ALA A 75 2.32 13.55 12.30
N ARG A 76 3.64 13.62 12.14
CA ARG A 76 4.60 13.11 13.12
C ARG A 76 4.77 14.07 14.29
N TYR A 77 4.66 13.55 15.50
CA TYR A 77 5.10 14.22 16.72
C TYR A 77 6.45 13.64 17.19
N LEU A 78 7.20 14.41 17.99
CA LEU A 78 8.61 14.20 18.30
C LEU A 78 9.04 12.74 18.51
N GLY A 79 9.78 12.19 17.54
CA GLY A 79 10.48 10.90 17.65
C GLY A 79 9.71 9.67 17.15
N GLU A 80 8.47 9.82 16.69
CA GLU A 80 7.67 8.69 16.15
C GLU A 80 8.26 8.15 14.84
N SER A 81 8.29 6.83 14.67
CA SER A 81 8.75 6.19 13.45
C SER A 81 7.62 6.16 12.42
N MET A 82 7.94 6.23 11.12
CA MET A 82 6.92 6.08 10.06
C MET A 82 6.20 4.73 10.14
N ARG A 83 6.86 3.72 10.73
CA ARG A 83 6.33 2.37 10.93
C ARG A 83 5.29 2.24 12.04
N ASP A 84 4.98 3.34 12.71
CA ASP A 84 3.98 3.39 13.78
C ASP A 84 2.63 3.93 13.26
N PHE A 85 2.56 4.33 11.99
CA PHE A 85 1.38 4.95 11.39
C PHE A 85 0.56 3.94 10.58
N TYR A 86 -0.75 3.98 10.81
CA TYR A 86 -1.77 3.27 10.05
C TYR A 86 -3.04 4.12 10.00
N ASN A 87 -4.03 3.70 9.22
CA ASN A 87 -5.33 4.35 9.15
C ASN A 87 -6.33 3.58 10.00
N GLY A 88 -6.80 4.20 11.08
CA GLY A 88 -7.70 3.58 12.04
C GLY A 88 -9.15 3.54 11.55
N VAL A 89 -9.92 2.55 12.00
CA VAL A 89 -11.37 2.49 11.72
C VAL A 89 -12.07 3.77 12.21
N GLY A 90 -12.86 4.39 11.32
CA GLY A 90 -13.58 5.62 11.58
C GLY A 90 -12.86 6.90 11.15
N GLU A 91 -11.58 6.83 10.80
CA GLU A 91 -10.80 7.96 10.31
C GLU A 91 -11.03 8.21 8.82
N HIS A 92 -10.90 9.47 8.39
CA HIS A 92 -10.92 9.82 6.97
C HIS A 92 -9.52 9.73 6.40
N ALA A 93 -9.34 8.84 5.43
CA ALA A 93 -8.07 8.60 4.78
C ALA A 93 -7.97 9.29 3.41
N ARG A 94 -6.75 9.64 3.01
CA ARG A 94 -6.47 10.14 1.65
C ARG A 94 -6.45 8.97 0.68
N ILE A 95 -7.44 8.94 -0.20
CA ILE A 95 -7.56 7.91 -1.24
C ILE A 95 -7.00 8.45 -2.55
N VAL A 96 -5.94 7.82 -3.02
CA VAL A 96 -5.26 8.14 -4.29
C VAL A 96 -5.84 7.27 -5.40
N ILE A 97 -6.11 7.91 -6.54
CA ILE A 97 -6.52 7.24 -7.77
C ILE A 97 -5.26 6.71 -8.45
N LEU A 98 -5.27 5.42 -8.75
CA LEU A 98 -4.22 4.78 -9.53
C LEU A 98 -4.45 5.12 -11.01
N GLU A 99 -3.52 5.88 -11.59
CA GLU A 99 -3.59 6.27 -13.00
C GLU A 99 -2.36 5.70 -13.73
N PRO A 100 -2.56 4.92 -14.80
CA PRO A 100 -1.48 4.35 -15.60
C PRO A 100 -0.45 5.40 -16.04
N ALA A 101 0.83 5.05 -15.98
CA ALA A 101 1.98 5.88 -16.36
C ALA A 101 2.11 7.21 -15.59
N TYR A 102 1.31 7.43 -14.54
CA TYR A 102 1.26 8.69 -13.81
C TYR A 102 1.48 8.51 -12.32
N THR A 103 0.75 7.58 -11.71
CA THR A 103 0.88 7.32 -10.27
C THR A 103 2.09 6.44 -10.01
N ARG A 104 3.03 6.97 -9.21
CA ARG A 104 4.21 6.27 -8.71
C ARG A 104 4.29 6.39 -7.20
N PHE A 105 4.66 5.31 -6.54
CA PHE A 105 4.82 5.29 -5.10
C PHE A 105 5.90 4.29 -4.67
N ASP A 106 6.54 4.61 -3.55
CA ASP A 106 7.46 3.74 -2.84
C ASP A 106 6.67 2.99 -1.75
N VAL A 107 6.96 1.71 -1.52
CA VAL A 107 6.26 0.90 -0.50
C VAL A 107 7.18 -0.19 0.09
N SER A 108 7.04 -0.45 1.39
CA SER A 108 7.79 -1.51 2.10
C SER A 108 7.08 -2.87 2.15
N ALA A 109 5.77 -2.91 1.92
CA ALA A 109 4.96 -4.12 1.93
C ALA A 109 5.12 -4.92 0.63
N PHE A 110 6.29 -5.50 0.41
CA PHE A 110 6.54 -6.33 -0.76
C PHE A 110 7.14 -7.70 -0.42
N SER A 111 7.02 -8.63 -1.36
CA SER A 111 7.61 -9.96 -1.32
C SER A 111 8.04 -10.39 -2.72
N PHE A 112 8.86 -11.44 -2.80
CA PHE A 112 9.31 -11.98 -4.07
C PHE A 112 8.50 -13.20 -4.47
N ASN A 113 8.14 -13.27 -5.75
CA ASN A 113 7.67 -14.51 -6.36
C ASN A 113 8.81 -15.54 -6.42
N THR A 114 8.46 -16.81 -6.60
CA THR A 114 9.41 -17.90 -6.80
C THR A 114 10.39 -17.57 -7.92
N GLY A 115 11.69 -17.73 -7.64
CA GLY A 115 12.77 -17.45 -8.60
C GLY A 115 13.27 -16.01 -8.60
N VAL A 116 12.60 -15.09 -7.90
CA VAL A 116 13.06 -13.71 -7.69
C VAL A 116 13.75 -13.59 -6.33
N THR A 117 14.93 -12.99 -6.29
CA THR A 117 15.75 -12.87 -5.06
C THR A 117 16.09 -11.43 -4.68
N GLU A 118 15.93 -10.49 -5.60
CA GLU A 118 16.26 -9.08 -5.40
C GLU A 118 15.31 -8.20 -6.23
N VAL A 119 15.17 -6.95 -5.80
CA VAL A 119 14.38 -5.95 -6.51
C VAL A 119 15.15 -5.51 -7.76
N LYS A 120 14.54 -5.64 -8.94
CA LYS A 120 15.12 -5.20 -10.21
C LYS A 120 14.15 -4.34 -10.99
N GLN A 121 14.70 -3.33 -11.64
CA GLN A 121 13.97 -2.51 -12.60
C GLN A 121 13.47 -3.39 -13.75
N GLY A 122 12.21 -3.19 -14.15
CA GLY A 122 11.56 -3.99 -15.19
C GLY A 122 10.80 -5.22 -14.68
N GLN A 123 10.88 -5.55 -13.39
CA GLN A 123 9.99 -6.54 -12.78
C GLN A 123 8.53 -6.06 -12.80
N VAL A 124 7.60 -7.01 -12.77
CA VAL A 124 6.17 -6.74 -12.65
C VAL A 124 5.68 -7.08 -11.26
N ALA A 125 4.68 -6.35 -10.78
CA ALA A 125 4.08 -6.61 -9.48
C ALA A 125 2.55 -6.53 -9.51
N HIS A 126 1.93 -7.30 -8.62
CA HIS A 126 0.50 -7.19 -8.29
C HIS A 126 0.35 -7.26 -6.77
N PHE A 127 -0.80 -6.82 -6.26
CA PHE A 127 -1.10 -6.88 -4.84
C PHE A 127 -1.77 -8.20 -4.51
N ASP A 128 -1.18 -8.95 -3.58
CA ASP A 128 -1.79 -10.15 -3.02
C ASP A 128 -2.64 -9.78 -1.79
N ILE A 129 -3.91 -10.17 -1.84
CA ILE A 129 -4.90 -9.85 -0.81
C ILE A 129 -4.66 -10.67 0.45
N ALA A 130 -4.16 -11.91 0.32
CA ALA A 130 -3.97 -12.80 1.45
C ALA A 130 -2.82 -12.32 2.34
N THR A 131 -1.67 -12.00 1.75
CA THR A 131 -0.50 -11.49 2.48
C THR A 131 -0.49 -9.98 2.65
N GLN A 132 -1.35 -9.26 1.93
CA GLN A 132 -1.42 -7.80 1.89
C GLN A 132 -0.10 -7.16 1.40
N LYS A 133 0.59 -7.81 0.46
CA LYS A 133 1.89 -7.38 -0.07
C LYS A 133 1.87 -7.31 -1.58
N TYR A 134 2.74 -6.48 -2.12
CA TYR A 134 3.04 -6.47 -3.55
C TYR A 134 4.03 -7.60 -3.88
N ILE A 135 3.62 -8.56 -4.68
CA ILE A 135 4.47 -9.68 -5.11
C ILE A 135 5.21 -9.27 -6.37
N LEU A 136 6.54 -9.18 -6.27
CA LEU A 136 7.45 -8.85 -7.38
C LEU A 136 7.79 -10.12 -8.15
N SER A 137 7.59 -10.09 -9.46
CA SER A 137 7.80 -11.21 -10.36
C SER A 137 8.68 -10.84 -11.56
N ASP A 138 9.35 -11.83 -12.12
CA ASP A 138 9.95 -11.70 -13.45
C ASP A 138 8.83 -11.55 -14.50
N PRO A 139 8.92 -10.58 -15.43
CA PRO A 139 7.91 -10.41 -16.47
C PRO A 139 7.74 -11.62 -17.41
N ALA A 140 8.76 -12.46 -17.58
CA ALA A 140 8.68 -13.68 -18.38
C ALA A 140 7.99 -14.84 -17.64
N SER A 141 7.90 -14.76 -16.31
CA SER A 141 7.23 -15.75 -15.47
C SER A 141 6.53 -15.07 -14.29
N PRO A 142 5.47 -14.29 -14.56
CA PRO A 142 4.75 -13.58 -13.50
C PRO A 142 4.03 -14.57 -12.58
N HIS A 143 3.72 -14.12 -11.36
CA HIS A 143 2.85 -14.86 -10.45
C HIS A 143 1.49 -15.16 -11.11
N GLU A 144 0.87 -16.29 -10.79
CA GLU A 144 -0.38 -16.74 -11.42
C GLU A 144 -1.51 -15.71 -11.30
N ASP A 145 -1.60 -15.03 -10.16
CA ASP A 145 -2.62 -14.01 -9.92
C ASP A 145 -2.37 -12.68 -10.65
N TYR A 146 -1.18 -12.47 -11.21
CA TYR A 146 -0.83 -11.22 -11.88
C TYR A 146 -1.76 -10.92 -13.06
N ALA A 147 -2.12 -11.94 -13.85
CA ALA A 147 -2.91 -11.76 -15.07
C ALA A 147 -4.31 -11.23 -14.78
N ASP A 148 -4.94 -11.74 -13.71
CA ASP A 148 -6.31 -11.42 -13.31
C ASP A 148 -6.40 -10.22 -12.36
N SER A 149 -5.27 -9.70 -11.89
CA SER A 149 -5.24 -8.53 -11.01
C SER A 149 -5.73 -7.30 -11.77
N SER A 150 -6.69 -6.58 -11.17
CA SER A 150 -7.18 -5.30 -11.69
C SER A 150 -6.10 -4.22 -11.65
N ALA A 151 -5.19 -4.29 -10.68
CA ALA A 151 -4.08 -3.37 -10.53
C ALA A 151 -2.75 -4.09 -10.79
N LYS A 152 -2.01 -3.59 -11.78
CA LYS A 152 -0.70 -4.12 -12.19
C LYS A 152 0.33 -3.01 -12.16
N PHE A 153 1.54 -3.35 -11.72
CA PHE A 153 2.60 -2.38 -11.48
C PHE A 153 3.91 -2.79 -12.14
N LEU A 154 4.71 -1.79 -12.50
CA LEU A 154 6.09 -1.92 -12.95
C LEU A 154 7.02 -1.52 -11.82
N VAL A 155 8.03 -2.34 -11.54
CA VAL A 155 9.13 -1.98 -10.65
C VAL A 155 10.08 -1.04 -11.41
N VAL A 156 10.18 0.20 -10.96
CA VAL A 156 11.00 1.23 -11.63
C VAL A 156 12.24 1.63 -10.84
N ASN A 157 12.26 1.37 -9.54
CA ASN A 157 13.45 1.56 -8.70
C ASN A 157 13.27 0.85 -7.35
N ASN A 158 14.31 0.91 -6.51
CA ASN A 158 14.25 0.62 -5.08
C ASN A 158 14.88 1.76 -4.27
N GLU A 159 14.61 1.75 -2.97
CA GLU A 159 15.34 2.52 -1.97
C GLU A 159 15.83 1.57 -0.89
N ASP A 160 17.14 1.40 -0.84
CA ASP A 160 17.83 0.48 0.07
C ASP A 160 18.58 1.22 1.18
N ASP A 161 18.62 2.56 1.18
CA ASP A 161 19.16 3.36 2.27
C ASP A 161 18.24 3.23 3.50
N LEU A 162 18.63 2.31 4.38
CA LEU A 162 17.94 2.03 5.63
C LEU A 162 18.00 3.19 6.63
N VAL A 163 18.95 4.12 6.50
CA VAL A 163 19.02 5.30 7.37
C VAL A 163 17.92 6.28 6.96
N TYR A 164 17.76 6.51 5.65
CA TYR A 164 16.73 7.38 5.11
C TYR A 164 15.32 6.83 5.31
N THR A 165 15.13 5.53 5.10
CA THR A 165 13.83 4.84 5.17
C THR A 165 13.43 4.39 6.56
N MET A 166 14.16 4.82 7.59
CA MET A 166 13.98 4.38 8.98
C MET A 166 13.96 2.86 9.10
N GLY A 167 14.81 2.19 8.32
CA GLY A 167 15.17 0.78 8.33
C GLY A 167 14.29 -0.18 7.53
N GLN A 168 13.40 0.33 6.67
CA GLN A 168 12.58 -0.52 5.79
C GLN A 168 13.05 -0.35 4.35
N LYS A 169 13.37 -1.46 3.68
CA LYS A 169 13.58 -1.42 2.23
C LYS A 169 12.29 -1.01 1.55
N LEU A 170 12.37 -0.15 0.54
CA LEU A 170 11.22 0.26 -0.27
C LEU A 170 11.43 -0.17 -1.72
N VAL A 171 10.34 -0.56 -2.36
CA VAL A 171 10.28 -0.70 -3.82
C VAL A 171 9.48 0.43 -4.41
N ARG A 172 9.95 1.01 -5.52
CA ARG A 172 9.20 1.99 -6.30
C ARG A 172 8.38 1.30 -7.38
N LEU A 173 7.07 1.50 -7.30
CA LEU A 173 6.09 0.96 -8.21
C LEU A 173 5.47 2.07 -9.06
N GLU A 174 5.30 1.79 -10.34
CA GLU A 174 4.53 2.60 -11.29
C GLU A 174 3.29 1.83 -11.73
N VAL A 175 2.14 2.50 -11.80
CA VAL A 175 0.89 1.88 -12.29
C VAL A 175 0.99 1.60 -13.78
N ILE A 176 0.74 0.34 -14.17
CA ILE A 176 0.54 -0.07 -15.56
C ILE A 176 -0.95 -0.12 -15.89
N GLU A 177 -1.75 -0.71 -14.98
CA GLU A 177 -3.18 -0.94 -15.13
C GLU A 177 -3.86 -0.82 -13.75
N ALA A 178 -5.08 -0.27 -13.68
CA ALA A 178 -5.87 -0.11 -12.44
C ALA A 178 -7.37 0.15 -12.67
#